data_AF-A0AAW7XEY4-F1
#
_entry.id   AF-A0AAW7XEY4-F1
#
_cell.length_a   1.000
_cell.length_b   1.000
_cell.length_c   1.000
_cell.angle_alpha   90.00
_cell.angle_beta   90.00
_cell.angle_gamma   90.00
#
_symmetry.space_group_name_H-M   'P 1'
#
loop_
_entity.id
_entity.type
_entity.pdbx_description
1 polymer ?
#
loop_
_entity_poly.entity_id
_entity_poly.type
_entity_poly.pdbx_seq_one_letter_code
_entity_poly.pdbx_strand_id
1 'polypeptide(L)' 'IYSADPEKDPTATKFDTITYKDVLSKGLKIMDSTAFTLSEENNLPILVFDMNTKGNLQKLITGENIGTIVTDK' A
#
# COMPACT_ATOMS: atom_id res chain seq x y z
N ILE A 1 2.52 -1.24 2.97
CA ILE A 1 1.40 -2.00 3.57
C ILE A 1 2.00 -3.26 4.15
N TYR A 2 1.67 -3.59 5.40
CA TYR A 2 2.25 -4.73 6.11
C TYR A 2 1.16 -5.75 6.43
N SER A 3 1.53 -7.02 6.57
CA SER A 3 0.63 -8.12 6.94
C SER A 3 0.06 -7.98 8.35
N ALA A 4 0.82 -7.34 9.23
CA ALA A 4 0.47 -7.05 10.61
C ALA A 4 1.04 -5.69 11.00
N ASP A 5 0.64 -5.18 12.16
CA ASP A 5 1.17 -3.94 12.72
C ASP A 5 2.65 -4.15 13.10
N PRO A 6 3.62 -3.52 12.40
CA PRO A 6 5.05 -3.76 12.62
C PRO A 6 5.53 -3.32 14.00
N GLU A 7 4.79 -2.45 14.70
CA GLU A 7 5.11 -2.09 16.09
C GLU A 7 4.71 -3.19 17.08
N LYS A 8 3.73 -4.03 16.73
CA LYS A 8 3.22 -5.11 17.59
C LYS A 8 3.74 -6.48 17.20
N ASP A 9 3.96 -6.70 15.91
CA ASP A 9 4.39 -7.96 15.34
C ASP A 9 5.71 -7.77 14.56
N PRO A 10 6.84 -8.24 15.11
CA PRO A 10 8.13 -8.15 14.42
C PRO A 10 8.21 -9.04 13.17
N THR A 11 7.24 -9.94 12.94
CA THR A 11 7.14 -10.76 11.71
C THR A 11 6.32 -10.09 10.61
N ALA A 12 5.84 -8.86 10.83
CA ALA A 12 5.11 -8.08 9.86
C ALA A 12 5.89 -7.96 8.54
N THR A 13 5.37 -8.59 7.50
CA THR A 13 6.01 -8.60 6.18
C THR A 13 5.38 -7.50 5.33
N LYS A 14 6.21 -6.66 4.71
CA LYS A 14 5.75 -5.64 3.77
C LYS A 14 5.31 -6.33 2.47
N PHE A 15 4.14 -5.98 1.96
CA PHE A 15 3.74 -6.38 0.61
C PHE A 15 4.39 -5.43 -0.41
N ASP A 16 4.84 -5.95 -1.55
CA ASP A 16 5.28 -5.11 -2.68
C ASP A 16 4.12 -4.75 -3.61
N THR A 17 3.22 -5.71 -3.83
CA THR A 17 1.96 -5.51 -4.56
C THR A 17 0.83 -6.20 -3.81
N ILE A 18 -0.34 -5.58 -3.76
CA ILE A 18 -1.54 -6.14 -3.14
C ILE A 18 -2.77 -5.77 -3.95
N THR A 19 -3.76 -6.66 -4.00
CA THR A 19 -5.01 -6.37 -4.71
C THR A 19 -6.02 -5.64 -3.83
N TYR A 20 -6.97 -4.91 -4.41
CA TYR A 20 -8.06 -4.30 -3.62
C TYR A 20 -8.80 -5.37 -2.80
N LYS A 21 -9.07 -6.53 -3.40
CA LYS A 21 -9.67 -7.67 -2.69
C LYS A 21 -8.84 -8.17 -1.53
N ASP A 22 -7.52 -8.28 -1.67
CA ASP A 22 -6.65 -8.73 -0.57
C ASP A 22 -6.64 -7.73 0.58
N VAL A 23 -6.63 -6.43 0.28
CA VAL A 23 -6.74 -5.38 1.28
C VAL A 23 -8.04 -5.50 2.06
N LEU A 24 -9.16 -5.67 1.35
CA LEU A 24 -10.49 -5.80 1.96
C LEU A 24 -10.62 -7.09 2.76
N SER A 25 -10.13 -8.21 2.21
CA SER A 25 -10.18 -9.54 2.83
C SER A 25 -9.31 -9.64 4.08
N LYS A 26 -8.13 -9.00 4.07
CA LYS A 26 -7.24 -8.91 5.24
C LYS A 26 -7.64 -7.80 6.22
N GLY A 27 -8.66 -7.00 5.91
CA GLY A 27 -9.11 -5.89 6.75
C GLY A 27 -8.05 -4.80 6.94
N LEU A 28 -7.16 -4.63 5.96
CA LEU A 28 -6.07 -3.67 6.03
C LEU A 28 -6.63 -2.26 5.86
N LYS A 29 -6.60 -1.46 6.91
CA LYS A 29 -7.07 -0.07 6.90
C LYS A 29 -5.97 0.85 6.39
N ILE A 30 -5.86 0.99 5.08
CA ILE A 30 -4.82 1.82 4.43
C ILE A 30 -5.33 3.23 4.10
N MET A 31 -6.61 3.33 3.79
CA MET A 31 -7.29 4.54 3.34
C MET A 31 -8.73 4.53 3.86
N ASP A 32 -9.39 5.68 3.88
CA ASP A 32 -10.84 5.76 4.10
C ASP A 32 -11.59 4.84 3.12
N SER A 33 -12.58 4.12 3.63
CA SER A 33 -13.35 3.15 2.85
C SER A 33 -13.97 3.76 1.59
N THR A 34 -14.39 5.03 1.65
CA THR A 34 -15.02 5.73 0.53
C THR A 34 -14.02 5.99 -0.60
N ALA A 35 -12.84 6.48 -0.24
CA ALA A 35 -11.77 6.75 -1.20
C ALA A 35 -11.19 5.45 -1.78
N PHE A 36 -11.17 4.37 -0.98
CA PHE A 36 -10.79 3.04 -1.43
C PHE A 36 -11.77 2.51 -2.49
N THR A 37 -13.09 2.51 -2.21
CA THR A 37 -14.11 2.09 -3.19
C THR A 37 -14.07 2.94 -4.45
N LEU A 38 -13.92 4.27 -4.33
CA LEU A 38 -13.80 5.15 -5.48
C LEU A 38 -12.58 4.80 -6.36
N SER A 39 -11.46 4.46 -5.73
CA SER A 39 -10.24 4.08 -6.45
C SER A 39 -10.36 2.72 -7.13
N GLU A 40 -11.04 1.76 -6.49
CA GLU A 40 -11.37 0.46 -7.07
C GLU A 40 -12.28 0.62 -8.30
N GLU A 41 -13.38 1.38 -8.18
CA GLU A 41 -14.32 1.63 -9.29
C GLU A 41 -13.65 2.31 -10.49
N ASN A 42 -12.69 3.20 -10.24
CA ASN A 42 -11.94 3.91 -11.28
C ASN A 42 -10.66 3.19 -11.71
N ASN A 43 -10.37 2.00 -11.18
CA ASN A 43 -9.13 1.24 -11.44
C ASN A 43 -7.85 2.07 -11.24
N LEU A 44 -7.84 2.94 -10.22
CA LEU A 44 -6.76 3.90 -9.97
C LEU A 44 -5.67 3.29 -9.07
N PRO A 45 -4.50 2.90 -9.61
CA PRO A 45 -3.46 2.28 -8.80
C PRO A 45 -2.99 3.21 -7.67
N ILE A 46 -2.92 2.69 -6.45
CA ILE A 46 -2.53 3.44 -5.26
C ILE A 46 -1.14 2.98 -4.83
N LEU A 47 -0.15 3.88 -4.85
CA LEU A 47 1.18 3.60 -4.34
C LEU A 47 1.32 4.12 -2.90
N VAL A 48 1.47 3.19 -1.96
CA VAL A 48 1.61 3.50 -0.53
C VAL A 48 3.06 3.32 -0.12
N PHE A 49 3.71 4.42 0.24
CA PHE A 49 5.12 4.45 0.62
C PHE A 49 5.35 5.30 1.87
N ASP A 50 6.50 5.10 2.51
CA ASP A 50 6.90 5.90 3.67
C ASP A 50 7.61 7.19 3.22
N MET A 51 7.03 8.34 3.58
CA MET A 51 7.57 9.66 3.29
C MET A 51 8.64 10.10 4.32
N ASN A 52 8.67 9.50 5.51
CA ASN A 52 9.63 9.87 6.57
C ASN A 52 11.04 9.38 6.27
N THR A 53 11.16 8.32 5.45
CA THR A 53 12.46 7.81 5.03
C THR A 53 13.11 8.76 4.00
N LYS A 54 14.25 9.34 4.37
CA LYS A 54 14.98 10.28 3.53
C LYS A 54 15.44 9.61 2.23
N GLY A 55 15.07 10.20 1.09
CA GLY A 55 15.39 9.68 -0.24
C GLY A 55 14.31 8.81 -0.89
N ASN A 56 13.27 8.40 -0.15
CA ASN A 56 12.17 7.61 -0.74
C ASN A 56 11.44 8.35 -1.86
N LEU A 57 11.12 9.63 -1.66
CA LEU A 57 10.45 10.42 -2.70
C LEU A 57 11.25 10.47 -4.01
N GLN A 58 12.58 10.62 -3.91
CA GLN A 58 13.45 10.62 -5.08
C GLN A 58 13.44 9.25 -5.77
N LYS A 59 13.54 8.17 -5.00
CA LYS A 59 13.48 6.79 -5.50
C LYS A 59 12.17 6.50 -6.25
N LEU A 60 11.06 7.00 -5.74
CA LEU A 60 9.74 6.88 -6.37
C LEU A 60 9.68 7.57 -7.72
N ILE A 61 10.21 8.80 -7.79
CA ILE A 61 10.26 9.59 -9.04
C ILE A 61 11.21 8.92 -10.05
N THR A 62 12.29 8.28 -9.59
CA THR A 62 13.19 7.52 -10.47
C THR A 62 12.64 6.15 -10.89
N GLY A 63 11.43 5.78 -10.47
CA GLY A 63 10.78 4.52 -10.83
C GLY A 63 11.25 3.31 -10.02
N GLU A 64 11.93 3.50 -8.89
CA GLU A 64 12.19 2.41 -7.96
C GLU A 64 10.89 2.02 -7.26
N ASN A 65 10.69 0.72 -7.08
CA ASN A 65 9.50 0.18 -6.45
C ASN A 65 9.60 0.33 -4.93
N ILE A 66 9.39 1.56 -4.44
CA ILE A 66 9.46 1.88 -3.03
C ILE A 66 8.05 1.96 -2.44
N GLY A 67 7.68 0.93 -1.68
CA GLY A 67 6.40 0.88 -0.98
C GLY A 67 5.59 -0.34 -1.36
N THR A 68 4.27 -0.19 -1.37
CA THR A 68 3.31 -1.20 -1.81
C THR A 68 2.39 -0.60 -2.86
N ILE A 69 2.24 -1.28 -3.99
CA ILE A 69 1.28 -0.92 -5.03
C ILE A 69 -0.03 -1.65 -4.75
N VAL A 70 -1.12 -0.91 -4.64
CA VAL A 70 -2.49 -1.43 -4.65
C VAL A 70 -3.03 -1.32 -6.07
N THR A 71 -3.46 -2.44 -6.64
CA THR A 71 -4.02 -2.48 -8.00
C THR A 71 -5.10 -3.54 -8.10
N ASP A 72 -5.88 -3.54 -9.18
CA ASP A 72 -6.95 -4.53 -9.41
C ASP A 72 -6.44 -5.82 -10.09
N LYS A 73 -5.15 -5.86 -10.43
CA LYS A 73 -4.48 -6.98 -11.13
C LYS A 73 -3.57 -7.81 -10.24
#